data_AF-A0A354IBN2-F1
#
_entry.id   AF-A0A354IBN2-F1
#
_cell.length_a   1.000
_cell.length_b   1.000
_cell.length_c   1.000
_cell.angle_alpha   90.00
_cell.angle_beta   90.00
_cell.angle_gamma   90.00
#
_symmetry.space_group_name_H-M   'P 1'
#
loop_
_entity.id
_entity.type
_entity.pdbx_description
1 polymer ?
#
loop_
_entity_poly.entity_id
_entity_poly.type
_entity_poly.pdbx_seq_one_letter_code
_entity_poly.pdbx_strand_id
1 'polypeptide(L)'
;MIFSSVEFLLFFLPLFLVIYGLTPKNAKNVTLLSGSLVFYALGEPKYLLLLMVSVIVNYFFGQNLGSAGRKEKNKIEENKIDTTLQLMP
;
A
#
# COMPACT_ATOMS: atom_id res chain seq x y z
N MET A 1 -4.28 -20.69 10.43
CA MET A 1 -2.95 -20.84 9.80
C MET A 1 -1.92 -19.86 10.35
N ILE A 2 -0.94 -20.37 11.11
CA ILE A 2 0.26 -19.61 11.49
C ILE A 2 1.20 -19.51 10.27
N PHE A 3 2.00 -18.43 10.15
CA PHE A 3 2.94 -18.26 9.03
C PHE A 3 3.94 -19.42 8.88
N SER A 4 4.29 -20.06 10.00
CA SER A 4 5.18 -21.23 10.07
C SER A 4 4.44 -22.58 9.91
N SER A 5 3.19 -22.58 9.47
CA SER A 5 2.43 -23.83 9.26
C SER A 5 2.80 -24.48 7.93
N VAL A 6 2.83 -25.81 7.92
CA VAL A 6 3.10 -26.60 6.70
C VAL A 6 2.03 -26.36 5.64
N GLU A 7 0.77 -26.14 6.06
CA GLU A 7 -0.34 -25.83 5.16
C GLU A 7 -0.12 -24.50 4.41
N PHE A 8 0.42 -23.48 5.09
CA PHE A 8 0.77 -22.23 4.42
C PHE A 8 1.84 -22.44 3.35
N LEU A 9 2.93 -23.13 3.73
CA LEU A 9 4.10 -23.26 2.87
C LEU A 9 3.84 -24.17 1.66
N LEU A 10 3.04 -25.22 1.83
CA LEU A 10 2.80 -26.23 0.78
C LEU A 10 1.50 -26.04 0.00
N PHE A 11 0.47 -25.38 0.55
CA PHE A 11 -0.79 -25.14 -0.18
C PHE A 11 -0.96 -23.67 -0.54
N PHE A 12 -0.94 -22.79 0.46
CA PHE A 12 -1.24 -21.38 0.23
C PHE A 12 -0.17 -20.70 -0.65
N LEU A 13 1.11 -20.88 -0.32
CA LEU A 13 2.22 -20.24 -1.01
C LEU A 13 2.29 -20.61 -2.51
N PRO A 14 2.31 -21.89 -2.92
CA PRO A 14 2.37 -22.23 -4.34
C PRO A 14 1.11 -21.81 -5.08
N LEU A 15 -0.08 -21.95 -4.48
CA LEU A 15 -1.33 -21.50 -5.08
C LEU A 15 -1.32 -19.97 -5.30
N PHE A 16 -0.90 -19.21 -4.30
CA PHE A 16 -0.78 -17.76 -4.37
C PHE A 16 0.24 -17.33 -5.43
N LEU A 17 1.38 -18.02 -5.53
CA LEU A 17 2.40 -17.75 -6.55
C LEU A 17 1.89 -17.99 -7.97
N VAL A 18 1.10 -19.05 -8.20
CA VAL A 18 0.47 -19.32 -9.50
C VAL A 18 -0.49 -18.20 -9.87
N ILE A 19 -1.38 -17.82 -8.94
CA ILE A 19 -2.33 -16.71 -9.15
C ILE A 19 -1.56 -15.41 -9.43
N TYR A 20 -0.57 -15.08 -8.60
CA TYR A 20 0.26 -13.88 -8.75
C TYR A 20 1.07 -13.86 -10.06
N GLY A 21 1.50 -15.02 -10.55
CA GLY A 21 2.17 -15.18 -11.83
C GLY A 21 1.25 -14.94 -13.03
N LEU A 22 -0.01 -15.38 -12.92
CA LEU A 22 -1.06 -15.16 -13.94
C LEU A 22 -1.62 -13.73 -13.92
N THR A 23 -1.54 -13.03 -12.78
CA THR A 23 -2.08 -11.69 -12.65
C THR A 23 -1.32 -10.68 -13.53
N PRO A 24 -2.03 -9.90 -14.38
CA PRO A 24 -1.43 -8.84 -15.18
C PRO A 24 -0.84 -7.73 -14.31
N LYS A 25 0.21 -7.03 -14.79
CA LYS A 25 0.99 -6.04 -14.02
C LYS A 25 0.11 -4.99 -13.30
N ASN A 26 -1.02 -4.60 -13.88
CA ASN A 26 -1.94 -3.60 -13.34
C ASN A 26 -2.73 -4.08 -12.09
N ALA A 27 -2.91 -5.40 -11.92
CA ALA A 27 -3.69 -5.98 -10.84
C ALA A 27 -2.83 -6.68 -9.76
N LYS A 28 -1.49 -6.62 -9.88
CA LYS A 28 -0.57 -7.27 -8.94
C LYS A 28 -0.71 -6.75 -7.52
N ASN A 29 -0.89 -5.45 -7.33
CA ASN A 29 -1.10 -4.85 -6.02
C ASN A 29 -2.40 -5.34 -5.37
N VAL A 30 -3.49 -5.40 -6.14
CA VAL A 30 -4.78 -5.91 -5.68
C VAL A 30 -4.69 -7.39 -5.33
N THR A 31 -3.96 -8.17 -6.15
CA THR A 31 -3.74 -9.60 -5.89
C THR A 31 -2.91 -9.82 -4.63
N LEU A 32 -1.85 -9.05 -4.42
CA LEU A 32 -1.05 -9.08 -3.20
C LEU A 32 -1.89 -8.75 -1.96
N LEU A 33 -2.71 -7.70 -2.04
CA LEU A 33 -3.62 -7.31 -0.95
C LEU A 33 -4.66 -8.39 -0.67
N SER A 34 -5.26 -8.97 -1.72
CA SER A 34 -6.27 -10.02 -1.57
C SER A 34 -5.65 -11.29 -0.99
N GLY A 35 -4.47 -11.69 -1.46
CA GLY A 35 -3.76 -12.86 -0.96
C GLY A 35 -3.38 -12.72 0.51
N SER A 36 -2.87 -11.56 0.93
CA SER A 36 -2.59 -11.33 2.34
C SER A 36 -3.86 -11.36 3.20
N LEU A 37 -4.97 -10.82 2.69
CA LEU A 37 -6.26 -10.85 3.39
C LEU A 37 -6.81 -12.28 3.54
N VAL A 38 -6.77 -13.08 2.46
CA VAL A 38 -7.19 -14.49 2.46
C VAL A 38 -6.31 -15.32 3.39
N PHE A 39 -5.00 -15.09 3.38
CA PHE A 39 -4.08 -15.74 4.32
C PHE A 39 -4.46 -15.47 5.77
N TYR A 40 -4.74 -14.20 6.12
CA TYR A 40 -5.16 -13.85 7.48
C TYR A 40 -6.56 -14.39 7.82
N ALA A 41 -7.46 -14.52 6.85
CA ALA A 41 -8.80 -15.08 7.04
C ALA A 41 -8.78 -16.57 7.41
N LEU A 42 -7.99 -17.36 6.68
CA LEU A 42 -7.74 -18.79 6.97
C LEU A 42 -6.80 -18.98 8.17
N GLY A 43 -6.03 -17.93 8.46
CA GLY A 43 -5.10 -17.77 9.55
C GLY A 43 -5.79 -17.80 10.91
N GLU A 44 -6.22 -16.62 11.30
CA GLU A 44 -6.92 -16.34 12.54
C GLU A 44 -7.85 -15.15 12.28
N PRO A 45 -9.16 -15.39 12.07
CA PRO A 45 -10.09 -14.37 11.62
C PRO A 45 -10.27 -13.23 12.63
N LYS A 46 -9.86 -13.39 13.89
CA LYS A 46 -9.83 -12.30 14.88
C LYS A 46 -8.90 -11.16 14.47
N TYR A 47 -7.71 -11.48 13.95
CA TYR A 47 -6.75 -10.46 13.53
C TYR A 47 -7.09 -9.85 12.16
N LEU A 48 -7.91 -10.54 11.36
CA LEU A 48 -8.40 -10.00 10.08
C LEU A 48 -9.16 -8.68 10.28
N LEU A 49 -10.01 -8.59 11.30
CA LEU A 49 -10.77 -7.37 11.56
C LEU A 49 -9.84 -6.21 11.95
N LEU A 50 -8.84 -6.48 12.79
CA LEU A 50 -7.82 -5.51 13.19
C LEU A 50 -6.97 -5.06 11.98
N LEU A 51 -6.58 -6.00 11.11
CA LEU A 51 -5.85 -5.73 9.87
C LEU A 51 -6.68 -4.87 8.92
N MET A 52 -7.97 -5.19 8.74
CA MET A 52 -8.86 -4.43 7.86
C MET A 52 -9.02 -2.98 8.33
N VAL A 53 -9.22 -2.78 9.64
CA VAL A 53 -9.25 -1.44 10.24
C VAL A 53 -7.93 -0.72 10.02
N SER A 54 -6.79 -1.38 10.25
CA SER A 54 -5.46 -0.81 10.03
C SER A 54 -5.25 -0.36 8.57
N VAL A 55 -5.64 -1.18 7.59
CA VAL A 55 -5.53 -0.84 6.16
C VAL A 55 -6.41 0.37 5.81
N ILE A 56 -7.66 0.40 6.28
CA ILE A 56 -8.57 1.53 6.04
C ILE A 56 -7.98 2.81 6.64
N VAL A 57 -7.56 2.77 7.89
CA VAL A 57 -6.95 3.90 8.58
C VAL A 57 -5.70 4.37 7.83
N ASN A 58 -4.75 3.49 7.52
CA ASN A 58 -3.55 3.84 6.76
C ASN A 58 -3.87 4.43 5.38
N TYR A 59 -4.91 3.93 4.71
CA TYR A 59 -5.33 4.47 3.41
C TYR A 59 -5.84 5.92 3.54
N PHE A 60 -6.69 6.21 4.52
CA PHE A 60 -7.17 7.57 4.80
C PHE A 60 -6.03 8.52 5.20
N PHE A 61 -5.14 8.07 6.08
CA PHE A 61 -3.97 8.86 6.49
C PHE A 61 -3.01 9.11 5.31
N GLY A 62 -2.74 8.10 4.49
CA GLY A 62 -1.89 8.21 3.30
C GLY A 62 -2.47 9.19 2.27
N GLN A 63 -3.78 9.17 2.05
CA GLN A 63 -4.46 10.11 1.15
C GLN A 63 -4.35 11.56 1.63
N ASN A 64 -4.46 11.77 2.95
CA ASN A 64 -4.36 13.10 3.56
C ASN A 64 -2.90 13.62 3.55
N LEU A 65 -1.93 12.72 3.77
CA LEU A 65 -0.51 13.05 3.74
C LEU A 65 -0.02 13.44 2.33
N GLY A 66 -0.58 12.80 1.28
CA GLY A 66 -0.29 13.15 -0.11
C GLY A 66 -0.65 14.61 -0.48
N SER A 67 -1.62 15.21 0.22
CA SER A 67 -1.98 16.62 0.06
C SER A 67 -1.06 17.58 0.82
N ALA A 68 -0.39 17.13 1.89
CA ALA A 68 0.55 17.94 2.64
C ALA A 68 1.88 18.15 1.88
N GLY A 69 2.43 17.08 1.30
CA GLY A 69 3.69 17.15 0.53
C GLY A 69 3.59 17.95 -0.78
N ARG A 70 2.39 18.05 -1.37
CA ARG A 70 2.17 18.82 -2.61
C ARG A 70 2.09 20.33 -2.37
N LYS A 71 1.67 20.76 -1.18
CA LYS A 71 1.62 22.18 -0.81
C LYS A 71 3.01 22.76 -0.54
N GLU A 72 3.93 21.95 0.00
CA GLU A 72 5.28 22.41 0.33
C GLU A 72 6.15 22.59 -0.93
N LYS A 73 6.05 21.69 -1.91
CA LYS A 73 6.77 21.83 -3.19
C LYS A 73 6.35 23.06 -3.99
N ASN A 74 5.05 23.33 -4.13
CA ASN A 74 4.56 24.50 -4.87
C ASN A 74 4.98 25.81 -4.20
N LYS A 75 5.00 25.86 -2.86
CA LYS A 75 5.41 27.05 -2.10
C LYS A 75 6.92 27.34 -2.20
N ILE A 76 7.74 26.30 -2.34
CA ILE A 76 9.19 26.45 -2.56
C ILE A 76 9.48 26.89 -4.00
N GLU A 77 8.72 26.42 -4.98
CA GLU A 77 8.87 26.83 -6.39
C GLU A 77 8.41 28.28 -6.61
N GLU A 78 7.28 28.73 -6.05
CA GLU A 78 6.85 30.13 -6.12
C GLU A 78 7.86 31.09 -5.48
N ASN A 79 8.36 30.77 -4.28
CA ASN A 79 9.32 31.63 -3.57
C ASN A 79 10.65 31.75 -4.34
N LYS A 80 11.06 30.68 -5.02
CA LYS A 80 12.29 30.68 -5.85
C LYS A 80 12.12 31.54 -7.10
N ILE A 81 10.94 31.54 -7.72
CA ILE A 81 10.63 32.33 -8.92
C ILE A 81 10.57 33.83 -8.57
N ASP A 82 9.92 34.20 -7.47
CA ASP A 82 9.86 35.59 -6.99
C ASP A 82 11.24 36.14 -6.63
N THR A 83 12.09 35.32 -6.01
CA THR A 83 13.48 35.71 -5.69
C THR A 83 14.31 35.92 -6.96
N THR A 84 14.12 35.10 -8.00
CA THR A 84 14.83 35.27 -9.28
C THR A 84 14.33 36.47 -10.09
N LEU A 85 13.05 36.82 -10.01
CA LEU A 85 12.48 38.00 -10.67
C LEU A 85 12.91 39.31 -9.99
N GLN A 86 13.17 39.31 -8.68
CA GLN A 86 13.72 40.46 -7.95
C GLN A 86 15.23 40.70 -8.18
N LEU A 87 15.95 39.71 -8.71
CA LEU A 87 17.40 39.80 -8.99
C LEU A 87 17.72 40.18 -10.45
N MET A 88 16.71 40.36 -11.30
CA MET A 88 16.90 40.91 -12.64
C MET A 88 16.85 42.45 -12.58
N PRO A 89 17.90 43.15 -13.07
CA PRO A 89 17.96 44.61 -13.06
C PRO A 89 16.99 45.27 -14.04
#